data_AF-A0A519BHZ0-F1
#
_entry.id   AF-A0A519BHZ0-F1
#
_cell.length_a   1.000
_cell.length_b   1.000
_cell.length_c   1.000
_cell.angle_alpha   90.00
_cell.angle_beta   90.00
_cell.angle_gamma   90.00
#
_symmetry.space_group_name_H-M   'P 1'
#
loop_
_entity.id
_entity.type
_entity.pdbx_description
1 polymer ?
#
loop_
_entity_poly.entity_id
_entity_poly.type
_entity_poly.pdbx_seq_one_letter_code
_entity_poly.pdbx_strand_id
1 'polypeptide(L)'
;MHFNWVNMYHNDIFTILGFLEIFIILIPIIINFKKFIMIILLFLLGIYFSIGAKPPFSDIKIWLFQHLPFTKLFNENYAFNSFVVVSASILFAYGIGIIYNAIKKKLRYLYANIIISILLFIFLGLYVFPLWSNNIFKGYQFYNGKKILFSIKIPDYYNKVKKYFKQRKVNYNILTLPLVSSENHYNWHFGFEGNGLTFLLYEHSSISNLMHGLFSQDILINKFQNNDYKKFINAANLFSIKYIVLQNDILEYHKYYTLIKNHFNLKHISKAELRSILNTSKGIKLARKFGKLDIYKISDKYFLFKVWTPKRVIFVKHELKLHDLDNYMVPIAMQNSFKVRTAVFAKLFSQNRHSERIKNHELNNIADKYSKQYSLINKTLYIPESDKTLKISETVKKITAPTIEFKEINPSKYAVIVHNAKASFPLIFNLMYLKGWDVYPQVYPKKTNVNYSENNFNHNNNVGDMSTQPDSNTYKNTIFPGNKFISKDINGTAQNNNIPDGHILQTLFEKPLPAKYHFVADGYSNSWWINLNYIKKLGRQYYKVNKNGTVNFELIIDYWPQRLLYIGLIISGSSLFIIIAYLIYDATRKRKNKKGIKNNIESSNADEDINVKNTKI
;
A
#
# COMPACT_ATOMS: atom_id res chain seq x y z
N MET A 1 13.80 -4.08 -24.76
CA MET A 1 13.18 -2.74 -24.87
C MET A 1 14.10 -1.85 -25.69
N HIS A 2 13.57 -1.16 -26.70
CA HIS A 2 14.32 -0.19 -27.49
C HIS A 2 13.91 1.23 -27.09
N PHE A 3 14.82 1.94 -26.45
CA PHE A 3 14.68 3.35 -26.11
C PHE A 3 15.45 4.16 -27.14
N ASN A 4 14.76 4.98 -27.93
CA ASN A 4 15.41 5.75 -29.00
C ASN A 4 16.50 6.70 -28.47
N TRP A 5 16.34 7.18 -27.23
CA TRP A 5 17.31 8.08 -26.60
C TRP A 5 18.61 7.39 -26.19
N VAL A 6 18.61 6.09 -25.89
CA VAL A 6 19.81 5.35 -25.47
C VAL A 6 20.83 5.31 -26.61
N ASN A 7 20.37 5.11 -27.83
CA ASN A 7 21.23 5.13 -29.01
C ASN A 7 21.96 6.46 -29.21
N MET A 8 21.39 7.59 -28.75
CA MET A 8 22.06 8.89 -28.85
C MET A 8 23.24 8.98 -27.88
N TYR A 9 23.14 8.41 -26.67
CA TYR A 9 24.24 8.40 -25.70
C TYR A 9 25.28 7.31 -25.95
N HIS A 10 25.04 6.40 -26.89
CA HIS A 10 26.07 5.49 -27.42
C HIS A 10 26.90 6.14 -28.55
N ASN A 11 26.55 7.35 -28.98
CA ASN A 11 27.37 8.11 -29.90
C ASN A 11 28.61 8.67 -29.20
N ASP A 12 29.76 8.62 -29.87
CA ASP A 12 31.04 9.10 -29.34
C ASP A 12 30.99 10.58 -28.92
N ILE A 13 30.26 11.42 -29.66
CA ILE A 13 30.11 12.85 -29.35
C ILE A 13 29.42 13.02 -27.99
N PHE A 14 28.28 12.36 -27.78
CA PHE A 14 27.57 12.44 -26.50
C PHE A 14 28.40 11.83 -25.36
N THR A 15 29.18 10.79 -25.64
CA THR A 15 30.08 10.19 -24.65
C THR A 15 31.16 11.19 -24.22
N ILE A 16 31.82 11.85 -25.18
CA ILE A 16 32.82 12.90 -24.93
C ILE A 16 32.22 14.08 -24.16
N LEU A 17 31.01 14.52 -24.55
CA LEU A 17 30.30 15.59 -23.82
C LEU A 17 30.05 15.21 -22.36
N GLY A 18 29.67 13.95 -22.08
CA GLY A 18 29.50 13.48 -20.70
C GLY A 18 30.79 13.57 -19.87
N PHE A 19 31.95 13.26 -20.46
CA PHE A 19 33.23 13.43 -19.78
C PHE A 19 33.62 14.90 -19.58
N LEU A 20 33.29 15.78 -20.52
CA LEU A 20 33.54 17.23 -20.39
C LEU A 20 32.77 17.84 -19.21
N GLU A 21 31.56 17.37 -18.93
CA GLU A 21 30.80 17.80 -17.75
C GLU A 21 31.55 17.45 -16.45
N ILE A 22 32.12 16.25 -16.36
CA ILE A 22 32.92 15.81 -15.21
C ILE A 22 34.14 16.72 -15.03
N PHE A 23 34.85 17.08 -16.12
CA PHE A 23 35.99 17.99 -16.02
C PHE A 23 35.59 19.35 -15.45
N ILE A 24 34.43 19.90 -15.83
CA ILE A 24 33.93 21.17 -15.27
C ILE A 24 33.63 21.04 -13.77
N ILE A 25 33.05 19.91 -13.36
CA ILE A 25 32.77 19.59 -11.94
C ILE A 25 34.08 19.48 -11.12
N LEU A 26 35.17 19.01 -11.71
CA LEU A 26 36.48 18.87 -11.05
C LEU A 26 37.21 20.21 -10.84
N ILE A 27 36.92 21.25 -11.64
CA ILE A 27 37.61 22.55 -11.54
C ILE A 27 37.51 23.20 -10.14
N PRO A 28 36.33 23.35 -9.52
CA PRO A 28 36.21 23.85 -8.16
C PRO A 28 36.94 22.99 -7.12
N ILE A 29 36.99 21.68 -7.35
CA ILE A 29 37.63 20.72 -6.45
C ILE A 29 39.14 20.99 -6.41
N ILE A 30 39.75 21.18 -7.58
CA ILE A 30 41.19 21.41 -7.71
C ILE A 30 41.57 22.81 -7.20
N ILE A 31 40.80 23.85 -7.55
CA ILE A 31 41.19 25.24 -7.26
C ILE A 31 40.81 25.67 -5.85
N ASN A 32 39.66 25.23 -5.33
CA ASN A 32 39.07 25.74 -4.08
C ASN A 32 38.59 24.60 -3.16
N PHE A 33 39.35 23.51 -3.06
CA PHE A 33 38.98 22.31 -2.28
C PHE A 33 38.38 22.63 -0.90
N LYS A 34 39.07 23.45 -0.09
CA LYS A 34 38.65 23.78 1.29
C LYS A 34 37.26 24.41 1.36
N LYS A 35 36.90 25.24 0.38
CA LYS A 35 35.59 25.91 0.32
C LYS A 35 34.45 24.94 0.00
N PHE A 36 34.74 23.89 -0.76
CA PHE A 36 33.74 22.94 -1.26
C PHE A 36 33.81 21.57 -0.61
N ILE A 37 34.65 21.39 0.43
CA ILE A 37 34.92 20.07 1.02
C ILE A 37 33.64 19.31 1.39
N MET A 38 32.63 20.00 1.94
CA MET A 38 31.35 19.37 2.26
C MET A 38 30.57 18.91 1.03
N ILE A 39 30.57 19.69 -0.04
CA ILE A 39 29.87 19.36 -1.29
C ILE A 39 30.62 18.23 -2.02
N ILE A 40 31.94 18.24 -1.98
CA ILE A 40 32.79 17.19 -2.54
C ILE A 40 32.55 15.87 -1.80
N LEU A 41 32.52 15.88 -0.46
CA LEU A 41 32.19 14.71 0.34
C LEU A 41 30.80 14.18 -0.01
N LEU A 42 29.81 15.06 -0.16
CA LEU A 42 28.47 14.67 -0.57
C LEU A 42 28.44 14.05 -1.97
N PHE A 43 29.20 14.60 -2.93
CA PHE A 43 29.33 14.07 -4.28
C PHE A 43 29.97 12.67 -4.29
N LEU A 44 31.09 12.51 -3.58
CA LEU A 44 31.81 11.24 -3.48
C LEU A 44 30.98 10.17 -2.77
N LEU A 45 30.32 10.51 -1.67
CA LEU A 45 29.40 9.61 -0.98
C LEU A 45 28.22 9.23 -1.87
N GLY A 46 27.64 10.21 -2.57
CA GLY A 46 26.58 9.99 -3.55
C GLY A 46 27.00 8.97 -4.61
N ILE A 47 28.14 9.19 -5.26
CA ILE A 47 28.68 8.28 -6.29
C ILE A 47 28.93 6.89 -5.71
N TYR A 48 29.62 6.81 -4.56
CA TYR A 48 29.93 5.55 -3.90
C TYR A 48 28.67 4.72 -3.64
N PHE A 49 27.62 5.35 -3.08
CA PHE A 49 26.38 4.64 -2.82
C PHE A 49 25.54 4.38 -4.09
N SER A 50 25.64 5.22 -5.12
CA SER A 50 24.96 5.03 -6.41
C SER A 50 25.55 3.92 -7.28
N ILE A 51 26.85 3.61 -7.16
CA ILE A 51 27.52 2.60 -7.99
C ILE A 51 27.06 1.16 -7.68
N GLY A 52 26.44 0.91 -6.52
CA GLY A 52 26.10 -0.46 -6.12
C GLY A 52 27.29 -1.22 -5.55
N ALA A 53 27.18 -2.55 -5.48
CA ALA A 53 28.27 -3.44 -5.06
C ALA A 53 29.28 -3.69 -6.20
N LYS A 54 29.55 -2.68 -7.04
CA LYS A 54 30.54 -2.78 -8.12
C LYS A 54 31.93 -2.34 -7.61
N PRO A 55 33.02 -2.84 -8.21
CA PRO A 55 34.38 -2.40 -7.89
C PRO A 55 34.56 -0.86 -8.01
N PRO A 56 35.55 -0.25 -7.31
CA PRO A 56 36.62 -0.91 -6.53
C PRO A 56 36.30 -1.18 -5.06
N PHE A 57 35.17 -0.69 -4.53
CA PHE A 57 34.86 -0.72 -3.09
C PHE A 57 33.63 -1.59 -2.75
N SER A 58 33.41 -2.65 -3.53
CA SER A 58 32.26 -3.56 -3.36
C SER A 58 32.23 -4.20 -1.97
N ASP A 59 33.39 -4.59 -1.44
CA ASP A 59 33.51 -5.39 -0.22
C ASP A 59 33.06 -4.59 1.00
N ILE A 60 33.46 -3.31 1.07
CA ILE A 60 33.01 -2.39 2.13
C ILE A 60 31.49 -2.26 2.09
N LYS A 61 30.90 -2.12 0.90
CA LYS A 61 29.44 -1.96 0.77
C LYS A 61 28.69 -3.22 1.16
N ILE A 62 29.17 -4.39 0.72
CA ILE A 62 28.62 -5.70 1.12
C ILE A 62 28.70 -5.85 2.64
N TRP A 63 29.83 -5.48 3.24
CA TRP A 63 30.01 -5.49 4.70
C TRP A 63 29.00 -4.59 5.41
N LEU A 64 28.79 -3.35 4.94
CA LEU A 64 27.78 -2.43 5.48
C LEU A 64 26.35 -3.03 5.37
N PHE A 65 26.01 -3.69 4.26
CA PHE A 65 24.70 -4.35 4.09
C PHE A 65 24.48 -5.55 5.02
N GLN A 66 25.56 -6.24 5.38
CA GLN A 66 25.51 -7.43 6.23
C GLN A 66 25.49 -7.07 7.72
N HIS A 67 26.21 -6.02 8.13
CA HIS A 67 26.49 -5.74 9.54
C HIS A 67 25.74 -4.53 10.10
N LEU A 68 25.47 -3.50 9.28
CA LEU A 68 24.74 -2.33 9.78
C LEU A 68 23.23 -2.55 9.64
N PRO A 69 22.45 -2.30 10.71
CA PRO A 69 20.99 -2.29 10.60
C PRO A 69 20.54 -1.17 9.65
N PHE A 70 19.39 -1.38 9.00
CA PHE A 70 18.76 -0.43 8.07
C PHE A 70 19.49 -0.15 6.74
N THR A 71 20.74 -0.56 6.54
CA THR A 71 21.42 -0.40 5.24
C THR A 71 20.68 -1.09 4.11
N LYS A 72 20.04 -2.25 4.39
CA LYS A 72 19.17 -2.95 3.43
C LYS A 72 18.00 -2.11 2.90
N LEU A 73 17.54 -1.08 3.62
CA LEU A 73 16.53 -0.13 3.12
C LEU A 73 17.07 0.70 1.94
N PHE A 74 18.39 0.86 1.87
CA PHE A 74 19.11 1.60 0.85
C PHE A 74 19.71 0.69 -0.23
N ASN A 75 19.13 -0.51 -0.43
CA ASN A 75 19.55 -1.45 -1.46
C ASN A 75 19.29 -0.92 -2.89
N GLU A 76 18.31 -0.02 -3.04
CA GLU A 76 18.11 0.71 -4.29
C GLU A 76 19.15 1.82 -4.43
N ASN A 77 20.16 1.57 -5.26
CA ASN A 77 21.28 2.49 -5.46
C ASN A 77 20.85 3.89 -5.97
N TYR A 78 19.70 3.98 -6.63
CA TYR A 78 19.18 5.22 -7.20
C TYR A 78 18.82 6.28 -6.15
N ALA A 79 18.56 5.90 -4.89
CA ALA A 79 18.22 6.85 -3.83
C ALA A 79 19.33 7.90 -3.60
N PHE A 80 20.59 7.50 -3.81
CA PHE A 80 21.76 8.37 -3.65
C PHE A 80 22.10 9.20 -4.89
N ASN A 81 21.44 8.95 -6.02
CA ASN A 81 21.62 9.77 -7.22
C ASN A 81 21.26 11.22 -6.95
N SER A 82 20.30 11.49 -6.06
CA SER A 82 19.94 12.84 -5.65
C SER A 82 21.11 13.59 -5.02
N PHE A 83 21.97 12.91 -4.25
CA PHE A 83 23.17 13.52 -3.68
C PHE A 83 24.17 13.87 -4.77
N VAL A 84 24.37 12.96 -5.73
CA VAL A 84 25.22 13.21 -6.90
C VAL A 84 24.70 14.42 -7.68
N VAL A 85 23.40 14.45 -8.03
CA VAL A 85 22.81 15.53 -8.83
C VAL A 85 22.92 16.88 -8.13
N VAL A 86 22.57 16.97 -6.85
CA VAL A 86 22.61 18.25 -6.10
C VAL A 86 24.05 18.75 -5.98
N SER A 87 24.98 17.88 -5.59
CA SER A 87 26.38 18.28 -5.41
C SER A 87 27.07 18.60 -6.73
N ALA A 88 26.84 17.79 -7.77
CA ALA A 88 27.35 18.02 -9.13
C ALA A 88 26.84 19.34 -9.69
N SER A 89 25.56 19.68 -9.53
CA SER A 89 25.00 20.93 -10.04
C SER A 89 25.67 22.16 -9.44
N ILE A 90 25.95 22.15 -8.13
CA ILE A 90 26.63 23.27 -7.44
C ILE A 90 28.08 23.38 -7.92
N LEU A 91 28.79 22.25 -7.99
CA LEU A 91 30.18 22.21 -8.47
C LEU A 91 30.26 22.64 -9.94
N PHE A 92 29.38 22.15 -10.80
CA PHE A 92 29.30 22.53 -12.20
C PHE A 92 29.08 24.03 -12.35
N ALA A 93 28.09 24.61 -11.66
CA ALA A 93 27.82 26.05 -11.72
C ALA A 93 29.02 26.89 -11.28
N TYR A 94 29.73 26.47 -10.23
CA TYR A 94 30.94 27.17 -9.79
C TYR A 94 32.11 26.97 -10.76
N GLY A 95 32.23 25.79 -11.37
CA GLY A 95 33.22 25.48 -12.40
C GLY A 95 33.06 26.38 -13.62
N ILE A 96 31.83 26.54 -14.10
CA ILE A 96 31.46 27.50 -15.15
C ILE A 96 31.87 28.92 -14.74
N GLY A 97 31.59 29.34 -13.50
CA GLY A 97 31.98 30.66 -13.00
C GLY A 97 33.49 30.89 -12.96
N ILE A 98 34.28 29.86 -12.63
CA ILE A 98 35.75 29.93 -12.68
C ILE A 98 36.22 30.07 -14.13
N ILE A 99 35.71 29.24 -15.05
CA ILE A 99 36.04 29.30 -16.48
C ILE A 99 35.71 30.68 -17.04
N TYR A 100 34.52 31.20 -16.73
CA TYR A 100 34.08 32.53 -17.13
C TYR A 100 35.08 33.62 -16.71
N ASN A 101 35.47 33.62 -15.43
CA ASN A 101 36.42 34.60 -14.91
C ASN A 101 37.82 34.45 -15.52
N ALA A 102 38.26 33.21 -15.80
CA ALA A 102 39.53 32.96 -16.47
C ALA A 102 39.54 33.49 -17.91
N ILE A 103 38.44 33.26 -18.65
CA ILE A 103 38.27 33.79 -20.01
C ILE A 103 38.16 35.31 -19.98
N LYS A 104 37.34 35.89 -19.10
CA LYS A 104 37.19 37.35 -18.94
C LYS A 104 38.50 38.06 -18.57
N LYS A 105 39.44 37.38 -17.90
CA LYS A 105 40.77 37.93 -17.61
C LYS A 105 41.68 37.94 -18.84
N LYS A 106 41.61 36.91 -19.70
CA LYS A 106 42.47 36.78 -20.89
C LYS A 106 41.88 37.43 -22.15
N LEU A 107 40.56 37.47 -22.25
CA LEU A 107 39.76 38.01 -23.35
C LEU A 107 38.77 39.05 -22.82
N ARG A 108 38.12 39.80 -23.71
CA ARG A 108 37.09 40.78 -23.32
C ARG A 108 35.82 40.10 -22.79
N TYR A 109 35.06 40.82 -21.98
CA TYR A 109 33.78 40.40 -21.38
C TYR A 109 32.80 39.78 -22.41
N LEU A 110 32.69 40.37 -23.60
CA LEU A 110 31.81 39.89 -24.66
C LEU A 110 32.13 38.44 -25.07
N TYR A 111 33.41 38.12 -25.29
CA TYR A 111 33.82 36.78 -25.68
C TYR A 111 33.59 35.76 -24.57
N ALA A 112 33.81 36.13 -23.30
CA ALA A 112 33.52 35.27 -22.16
C ALA A 112 32.03 34.91 -22.11
N ASN A 113 31.13 35.87 -22.33
CA ASN A 113 29.69 35.60 -22.39
C ASN A 113 29.32 34.67 -23.55
N ILE A 114 29.87 34.90 -24.75
CA ILE A 114 29.58 34.08 -25.93
C ILE A 114 30.04 32.64 -25.69
N ILE A 115 31.28 32.44 -25.24
CA ILE A 115 31.84 31.10 -25.00
C ILE A 115 31.04 30.36 -23.93
N ILE A 116 30.72 31.00 -22.81
CA ILE A 116 29.90 30.36 -21.77
C ILE A 116 28.48 30.07 -22.25
N SER A 117 27.89 30.95 -23.07
CA SER A 117 26.56 30.71 -23.63
C SER A 117 26.57 29.49 -24.56
N ILE A 118 27.59 29.34 -25.40
CA ILE A 118 27.79 28.17 -26.26
C ILE A 118 27.98 26.91 -25.41
N LEU A 119 28.83 26.99 -24.38
CA LEU A 119 29.09 25.87 -23.46
C LEU A 119 27.80 25.42 -22.76
N LEU A 120 27.01 26.37 -22.24
CA LEU A 120 25.71 26.09 -21.63
C LEU A 120 24.70 25.53 -22.66
N PHE A 121 24.71 26.02 -23.89
CA PHE A 121 23.87 25.46 -24.96
C PHE A 121 24.26 24.01 -25.29
N ILE A 122 25.55 23.69 -25.30
CA ILE A 122 26.04 22.33 -25.52
C ILE A 122 25.54 21.40 -24.40
N PHE A 123 25.65 21.79 -23.13
CA PHE A 123 25.23 20.90 -22.02
C PHE A 123 23.72 20.90 -21.77
N LEU A 124 23.07 22.06 -21.71
CA LEU A 124 21.65 22.17 -21.36
C LEU A 124 20.72 22.01 -22.58
N GLY A 125 21.22 22.28 -23.78
CA GLY A 125 20.50 22.12 -25.03
C GLY A 125 20.83 20.79 -25.72
N LEU A 126 22.06 20.64 -26.19
CA LEU A 126 22.47 19.52 -27.06
C LEU A 126 22.58 18.19 -26.29
N TYR A 127 23.28 18.15 -25.16
CA TYR A 127 23.45 16.92 -24.39
C TYR A 127 22.14 16.39 -23.79
N VAL A 128 21.22 17.30 -23.47
CA VAL A 128 19.87 17.00 -22.95
C VAL A 128 18.83 16.93 -24.09
N PHE A 129 19.25 16.97 -25.36
CA PHE A 129 18.36 16.94 -26.53
C PHE A 129 17.32 15.81 -26.55
N PRO A 130 17.59 14.58 -26.06
CA PRO A 130 16.55 13.55 -25.98
C PRO A 130 15.33 13.94 -25.13
N LEU A 131 15.52 14.80 -24.13
CA LEU A 131 14.45 15.38 -23.31
C LEU A 131 13.62 16.36 -24.14
N TRP A 132 14.28 17.29 -24.85
CA TRP A 132 13.63 18.31 -25.69
C TRP A 132 12.89 17.72 -26.90
N SER A 133 13.41 16.63 -27.47
CA SER A 133 12.87 15.96 -28.67
C SER A 133 11.74 14.98 -28.41
N ASN A 134 11.32 14.82 -27.15
CA ASN A 134 10.34 13.83 -26.70
C ASN A 134 10.80 12.37 -26.98
N ASN A 135 12.09 12.15 -27.23
CA ASN A 135 12.64 10.82 -27.54
C ASN A 135 12.69 9.91 -26.30
N ILE A 136 12.64 10.48 -25.09
CA ILE A 136 12.56 9.72 -23.85
C ILE A 136 11.26 8.91 -23.76
N PHE A 137 10.16 9.42 -24.32
CA PHE A 137 8.86 8.77 -24.32
C PHE A 137 8.61 7.94 -25.60
N LYS A 138 9.43 8.12 -26.64
CA LYS A 138 9.38 7.35 -27.88
C LYS A 138 10.28 6.12 -27.76
N GLY A 139 9.71 5.03 -27.26
CA GLY A 139 10.35 3.73 -27.31
C GLY A 139 9.36 2.64 -27.70
N TYR A 140 9.90 1.46 -28.01
CA TYR A 140 9.10 0.32 -28.40
C TYR A 140 9.74 -1.00 -28.00
N GLN A 141 8.97 -2.07 -28.07
CA GLN A 141 9.45 -3.44 -28.01
C GLN A 141 8.65 -4.32 -28.96
N PHE A 142 9.17 -5.50 -29.27
CA PHE A 142 8.45 -6.47 -30.08
C PHE A 142 7.79 -7.52 -29.19
N TYR A 143 6.51 -7.78 -29.41
CA TYR A 143 5.72 -8.82 -28.74
C TYR A 143 5.10 -9.72 -29.80
N ASN A 144 5.49 -11.00 -29.85
CA ASN A 144 5.09 -11.95 -30.90
C ASN A 144 5.22 -11.37 -32.31
N GLY A 145 6.34 -10.70 -32.60
CA GLY A 145 6.60 -10.03 -33.88
C GLY A 145 5.91 -8.67 -34.06
N LYS A 146 5.00 -8.27 -33.16
CA LYS A 146 4.30 -6.99 -33.22
C LYS A 146 5.02 -5.89 -32.43
N LYS A 147 5.25 -4.74 -33.05
CA LYS A 147 5.79 -3.55 -32.38
C LYS A 147 4.77 -2.96 -31.40
N ILE A 148 5.10 -2.92 -30.11
CA ILE A 148 4.36 -2.26 -29.03
C ILE A 148 5.10 -0.97 -28.68
N LEU A 149 4.38 0.16 -28.65
CA LEU A 149 4.94 1.46 -28.27
C LEU A 149 4.83 1.66 -26.75
N PHE A 150 5.70 2.47 -26.16
CA PHE A 150 5.56 2.87 -24.75
C PHE A 150 4.47 3.92 -24.52
N SER A 151 3.91 4.49 -25.58
CA SER A 151 2.70 5.32 -25.51
C SER A 151 1.49 4.48 -25.15
N ILE A 152 0.64 4.98 -24.26
CA ILE A 152 -0.51 4.24 -23.75
C ILE A 152 -1.80 5.00 -24.08
N LYS A 153 -2.75 4.33 -24.72
CA LYS A 153 -4.14 4.81 -24.82
C LYS A 153 -5.05 3.83 -24.11
N ILE A 154 -5.40 4.16 -22.87
CA ILE A 154 -6.31 3.35 -22.04
C ILE A 154 -7.69 3.33 -22.72
N PRO A 155 -8.26 2.16 -23.01
CA PRO A 155 -9.58 2.08 -23.62
C PRO A 155 -10.71 2.61 -22.72
N ASP A 156 -11.69 3.30 -23.31
CA ASP A 156 -12.79 3.95 -22.57
C ASP A 156 -13.64 3.01 -21.71
N TYR A 157 -13.63 1.72 -22.02
CA TYR A 157 -14.34 0.74 -21.22
C TYR A 157 -13.78 0.63 -19.79
N TYR A 158 -12.49 0.92 -19.55
CA TYR A 158 -11.95 1.02 -18.19
C TYR A 158 -12.58 2.18 -17.41
N ASN A 159 -12.79 3.33 -18.04
CA ASN A 159 -13.51 4.46 -17.43
C ASN A 159 -14.96 4.10 -17.09
N LYS A 160 -15.62 3.29 -17.93
CA LYS A 160 -16.98 2.79 -17.65
C LYS A 160 -16.98 1.82 -16.45
N VAL A 161 -16.00 0.92 -16.36
CA VAL A 161 -15.81 0.01 -15.22
C VAL A 161 -15.53 0.77 -13.93
N LYS A 162 -14.63 1.76 -13.97
CA LYS A 162 -14.34 2.67 -12.85
C LYS A 162 -15.61 3.34 -12.32
N LYS A 163 -16.40 3.96 -13.21
CA LYS A 163 -17.68 4.58 -12.86
C LYS A 163 -18.66 3.55 -12.26
N TYR A 164 -18.71 2.36 -12.83
CA TYR A 164 -19.52 1.25 -12.30
C TYR A 164 -19.11 0.94 -10.85
N PHE A 165 -17.83 0.70 -10.54
CA PHE A 165 -17.43 0.38 -9.17
C PHE A 165 -17.56 1.56 -8.20
N LYS A 166 -17.25 2.79 -8.62
CA LYS A 166 -17.35 4.00 -7.77
C LYS A 166 -18.76 4.30 -7.27
N GLN A 167 -19.79 3.90 -8.01
CA GLN A 167 -21.19 4.04 -7.58
C GLN A 167 -21.55 3.15 -6.38
N ARG A 168 -20.76 2.09 -6.13
CA ARG A 168 -21.00 1.15 -5.02
C ARG A 168 -20.21 1.62 -3.81
N LYS A 169 -20.92 1.89 -2.71
CA LYS A 169 -20.31 2.34 -1.44
C LYS A 169 -19.90 1.21 -0.51
N VAL A 170 -20.28 -0.03 -0.85
CA VAL A 170 -19.92 -1.26 -0.13
C VAL A 170 -18.43 -1.53 -0.29
N ASN A 171 -17.76 -1.87 0.79
CA ASN A 171 -16.35 -2.19 0.83
C ASN A 171 -16.11 -3.68 0.47
N TYR A 172 -15.39 -3.93 -0.62
CA TYR A 172 -15.09 -5.27 -1.13
C TYR A 172 -13.78 -5.31 -1.93
N ASN A 173 -13.36 -6.51 -2.33
CA ASN A 173 -12.26 -6.72 -3.27
C ASN A 173 -12.80 -7.20 -4.63
N ILE A 174 -12.03 -6.89 -5.68
CA ILE A 174 -12.30 -7.33 -7.05
C ILE A 174 -11.24 -8.35 -7.45
N LEU A 175 -11.66 -9.57 -7.81
CA LEU A 175 -10.74 -10.51 -8.43
C LEU A 175 -10.63 -10.23 -9.92
N THR A 176 -9.43 -10.06 -10.43
CA THR A 176 -9.21 -9.87 -11.86
C THR A 176 -8.62 -11.14 -12.46
N LEU A 177 -9.16 -11.58 -13.59
CA LEU A 177 -8.79 -12.82 -14.26
C LEU A 177 -8.48 -12.57 -15.74
N PRO A 178 -7.58 -13.35 -16.36
CA PRO A 178 -6.70 -14.33 -15.72
C PRO A 178 -5.75 -13.65 -14.72
N LEU A 179 -5.31 -14.40 -13.71
CA LEU A 179 -4.22 -13.93 -12.85
C LEU A 179 -2.94 -13.95 -13.66
N VAL A 180 -2.19 -12.86 -13.60
CA VAL A 180 -0.95 -12.67 -14.36
C VAL A 180 0.21 -12.43 -13.40
N SER A 181 1.43 -12.72 -13.84
CA SER A 181 2.63 -12.44 -13.06
C SER A 181 2.90 -10.94 -12.96
N SER A 182 4.03 -10.55 -12.36
CA SER A 182 4.41 -9.14 -12.14
C SER A 182 4.25 -8.22 -13.35
N GLU A 183 4.41 -8.74 -14.57
CA GLU A 183 4.28 -7.99 -15.82
C GLU A 183 3.00 -8.36 -16.58
N ASN A 184 2.16 -7.36 -16.83
CA ASN A 184 0.92 -7.45 -17.59
C ASN A 184 1.13 -6.93 -19.00
N HIS A 185 0.67 -7.69 -20.00
CA HIS A 185 0.66 -7.25 -21.38
C HIS A 185 -0.77 -6.99 -21.84
N TYR A 186 -1.13 -5.77 -22.24
CA TYR A 186 -2.48 -5.49 -22.76
C TYR A 186 -2.46 -5.27 -24.27
N ASN A 187 -3.45 -5.84 -24.96
CA ASN A 187 -3.74 -5.61 -26.38
C ASN A 187 -4.56 -4.32 -26.56
N TRP A 188 -4.06 -3.21 -26.00
CA TRP A 188 -4.59 -1.88 -26.24
C TRP A 188 -4.10 -1.33 -27.58
N HIS A 189 -4.57 -0.15 -27.97
CA HIS A 189 -4.30 0.42 -29.30
C HIS A 189 -2.81 0.44 -29.65
N PHE A 190 -1.97 0.89 -28.72
CA PHE A 190 -0.51 0.91 -28.85
C PHE A 190 0.19 -0.29 -28.19
N GLY A 191 -0.58 -1.17 -27.55
CA GLY A 191 -0.11 -2.15 -26.57
C GLY A 191 0.23 -1.51 -25.21
N PHE A 192 0.47 -2.35 -24.22
CA PHE A 192 1.05 -1.97 -22.92
C PHE A 192 1.82 -3.15 -22.36
N GLU A 193 2.93 -2.87 -21.70
CA GLU A 193 3.70 -3.81 -20.89
C GLU A 193 4.16 -3.12 -19.62
N GLY A 194 3.94 -3.76 -18.49
CA GLY A 194 4.37 -3.23 -17.20
C GLY A 194 3.54 -3.81 -16.06
N ASN A 195 3.68 -3.22 -14.88
CA ASN A 195 2.95 -3.68 -13.69
C ASN A 195 1.43 -3.62 -13.88
N GLY A 196 0.72 -4.49 -13.18
CA GLY A 196 -0.74 -4.54 -13.23
C GLY A 196 -1.38 -3.22 -12.77
N LEU A 197 -2.16 -2.62 -13.66
CA LEU A 197 -2.78 -1.31 -13.45
C LEU A 197 -4.21 -1.38 -12.89
N THR A 198 -4.72 -2.57 -12.57
CA THR A 198 -6.15 -2.78 -12.23
C THR A 198 -6.59 -1.95 -11.04
N PHE A 199 -5.77 -1.83 -9.99
CA PHE A 199 -6.08 -1.04 -8.79
C PHE A 199 -6.25 0.46 -9.12
N LEU A 200 -5.44 0.98 -10.05
CA LEU A 200 -5.50 2.36 -10.52
C LEU A 200 -6.66 2.58 -11.48
N LEU A 201 -6.86 1.65 -12.41
CA LEU A 201 -7.89 1.74 -13.44
C LEU A 201 -9.30 1.58 -12.88
N TYR A 202 -9.47 0.73 -11.86
CA TYR A 202 -10.77 0.52 -11.21
C TYR A 202 -11.01 1.49 -10.04
N GLU A 203 -9.96 2.13 -9.50
CA GLU A 203 -9.99 2.89 -8.24
C GLU A 203 -10.64 2.10 -7.09
N HIS A 204 -10.32 0.82 -7.02
CA HIS A 204 -10.90 -0.10 -6.07
C HIS A 204 -9.87 -1.17 -5.72
N SER A 205 -9.95 -1.74 -4.51
CA SER A 205 -9.07 -2.85 -4.15
C SER A 205 -9.31 -4.02 -5.09
N SER A 206 -8.24 -4.46 -5.75
CA SER A 206 -8.23 -5.57 -6.69
C SER A 206 -7.13 -6.56 -6.37
N ILE A 207 -7.42 -7.83 -6.62
CA ILE A 207 -6.47 -8.93 -6.60
C ILE A 207 -6.31 -9.32 -8.07
N SER A 208 -5.18 -8.99 -8.68
CA SER A 208 -4.98 -9.19 -10.13
C SER A 208 -3.68 -9.87 -10.51
N ASN A 209 -2.71 -9.95 -9.60
CA ASN A 209 -1.36 -10.38 -9.92
C ASN A 209 -0.92 -11.52 -8.99
N LEU A 210 -0.04 -12.40 -9.49
CA LEU A 210 0.69 -13.39 -8.72
C LEU A 210 2.03 -12.77 -8.32
N MET A 211 2.08 -12.05 -7.20
CA MET A 211 3.38 -11.58 -6.71
C MET A 211 4.11 -12.75 -6.03
N HIS A 212 5.26 -13.15 -6.61
CA HIS A 212 6.13 -14.22 -6.14
C HIS A 212 6.32 -14.21 -4.62
N GLY A 213 5.70 -15.16 -3.90
CA GLY A 213 5.98 -15.44 -2.48
C GLY A 213 5.68 -14.33 -1.47
N LEU A 214 5.20 -13.15 -1.92
CA LEU A 214 5.06 -11.97 -1.07
C LEU A 214 3.70 -11.91 -0.39
N PHE A 215 2.65 -12.44 -1.02
CA PHE A 215 1.29 -12.36 -0.50
C PHE A 215 0.59 -13.74 -0.54
N SER A 216 0.25 -14.24 0.64
CA SER A 216 -0.45 -15.50 0.86
C SER A 216 -1.78 -15.61 0.10
N GLN A 217 -2.48 -14.49 -0.12
CA GLN A 217 -3.73 -14.44 -0.88
C GLN A 217 -3.55 -14.89 -2.35
N ASP A 218 -2.47 -14.45 -3.00
CA ASP A 218 -2.22 -14.74 -4.41
C ASP A 218 -1.87 -16.22 -4.59
N ILE A 219 -1.09 -16.78 -3.66
CA ILE A 219 -0.73 -18.19 -3.61
C ILE A 219 -1.98 -19.06 -3.43
N LEU A 220 -2.89 -18.65 -2.54
CA LEU A 220 -4.13 -19.37 -2.29
C LEU A 220 -5.03 -19.39 -3.52
N ILE A 221 -5.27 -18.25 -4.15
CA ILE A 221 -6.14 -18.16 -5.32
C ILE A 221 -5.55 -18.97 -6.48
N ASN A 222 -4.24 -18.94 -6.64
CA ASN A 222 -3.53 -19.78 -7.60
C ASN A 222 -3.72 -21.28 -7.35
N LYS A 223 -3.58 -21.73 -6.10
CA LYS A 223 -3.82 -23.14 -5.73
C LYS A 223 -5.27 -23.59 -5.96
N PHE A 224 -6.24 -22.68 -5.82
CA PHE A 224 -7.62 -22.98 -6.21
C PHE A 224 -7.79 -23.13 -7.72
N GLN A 225 -7.05 -22.38 -8.54
CA GLN A 225 -7.06 -22.53 -9.99
C GLN A 225 -6.56 -23.90 -10.44
N ASN A 226 -5.48 -24.40 -9.83
CA ASN A 226 -4.91 -25.70 -10.21
C ASN A 226 -5.79 -26.91 -9.84
N ASN A 227 -6.58 -26.81 -8.77
CA ASN A 227 -7.33 -27.96 -8.23
C ASN A 227 -8.81 -28.00 -8.69
N ASP A 228 -9.63 -27.03 -8.30
CA ASP A 228 -11.07 -26.98 -8.64
C ASP A 228 -11.61 -25.56 -8.54
N TYR A 229 -11.63 -24.87 -9.68
CA TYR A 229 -12.09 -23.49 -9.76
C TYR A 229 -13.60 -23.34 -9.47
N LYS A 230 -14.42 -24.40 -9.58
CA LYS A 230 -15.85 -24.32 -9.19
C LYS A 230 -16.00 -24.18 -7.67
N LYS A 231 -15.07 -24.76 -6.91
CA LYS A 231 -15.02 -24.62 -5.44
C LYS A 231 -14.41 -23.30 -4.98
N PHE A 232 -13.76 -22.55 -5.86
CA PHE A 232 -13.18 -21.23 -5.54
C PHE A 232 -14.20 -20.28 -4.91
N ILE A 233 -15.48 -20.35 -5.27
CA ILE A 233 -16.55 -19.52 -4.65
C ILE A 233 -16.56 -19.65 -3.12
N ASN A 234 -16.31 -20.84 -2.61
CA ASN A 234 -16.30 -21.07 -1.17
C ASN A 234 -15.10 -20.42 -0.48
N ALA A 235 -14.01 -20.18 -1.21
CA ALA A 235 -12.82 -19.50 -0.72
C ALA A 235 -12.79 -18.00 -1.06
N ALA A 236 -13.55 -17.55 -2.07
CA ALA A 236 -13.65 -16.14 -2.45
C ALA A 236 -14.14 -15.25 -1.30
N ASN A 237 -14.93 -15.82 -0.39
CA ASN A 237 -15.39 -15.16 0.82
C ASN A 237 -14.25 -14.80 1.79
N LEU A 238 -13.17 -15.59 1.81
CA LEU A 238 -12.02 -15.35 2.66
C LEU A 238 -11.32 -14.07 2.27
N PHE A 239 -11.38 -13.68 1.00
CA PHE A 239 -10.73 -12.50 0.45
C PHE A 239 -11.67 -11.31 0.29
N SER A 240 -12.89 -11.39 0.85
CA SER A 240 -13.91 -10.34 0.68
C SER A 240 -14.18 -9.98 -0.78
N ILE A 241 -14.09 -10.96 -1.69
CA ILE A 241 -14.31 -10.74 -3.12
C ILE A 241 -15.82 -10.63 -3.39
N LYS A 242 -16.23 -9.54 -4.04
CA LYS A 242 -17.63 -9.33 -4.44
C LYS A 242 -17.84 -9.43 -5.95
N TYR A 243 -16.84 -8.98 -6.70
CA TYR A 243 -16.86 -8.92 -8.15
C TYR A 243 -15.65 -9.63 -8.72
N ILE A 244 -15.85 -10.27 -9.86
CA ILE A 244 -14.79 -10.88 -10.65
C ILE A 244 -14.80 -10.19 -12.02
N VAL A 245 -13.66 -9.70 -12.47
CA VAL A 245 -13.50 -9.09 -13.79
C VAL A 245 -12.68 -10.02 -14.67
N LEU A 246 -13.28 -10.53 -15.74
CA LEU A 246 -12.57 -11.28 -16.78
C LEU A 246 -12.05 -10.30 -17.84
N GLN A 247 -10.74 -10.13 -17.89
CA GLN A 247 -10.00 -9.28 -18.83
C GLN A 247 -9.72 -10.04 -20.12
N ASN A 248 -10.46 -9.75 -21.18
CA ASN A 248 -10.21 -10.38 -22.48
C ASN A 248 -9.12 -9.64 -23.28
N ASP A 249 -8.75 -8.43 -22.87
CA ASP A 249 -7.75 -7.57 -23.49
C ASP A 249 -6.31 -7.84 -23.04
N ILE A 250 -6.09 -8.67 -22.01
CA ILE A 250 -4.75 -9.08 -21.60
C ILE A 250 -4.18 -10.12 -22.58
N LEU A 251 -2.89 -10.06 -22.90
CA LEU A 251 -2.20 -11.03 -23.74
C LEU A 251 -1.55 -12.08 -22.83
N GLU A 252 -1.77 -13.36 -23.13
CA GLU A 252 -1.14 -14.46 -22.40
C GLU A 252 0.27 -14.66 -22.97
N TYR A 253 1.30 -14.50 -22.11
CA TYR A 253 2.70 -14.60 -22.52
C TYR A 253 3.26 -16.00 -22.21
N HIS A 254 3.51 -16.80 -23.24
CA HIS A 254 3.94 -18.19 -23.10
C HIS A 254 5.30 -18.38 -22.41
N LYS A 255 6.26 -17.44 -22.54
CA LYS A 255 7.67 -17.65 -22.15
C LYS A 255 7.98 -17.36 -20.67
N TYR A 256 7.32 -16.38 -20.05
CA TYR A 256 7.33 -16.22 -18.58
C TYR A 256 6.39 -17.23 -17.92
N TYR A 257 5.28 -17.56 -18.59
CA TYR A 257 4.41 -18.63 -18.13
C TYR A 257 5.18 -19.95 -17.99
N THR A 258 6.09 -20.32 -18.90
CA THR A 258 6.92 -21.52 -18.73
C THR A 258 7.88 -21.45 -17.54
N LEU A 259 8.53 -20.31 -17.29
CA LEU A 259 9.42 -20.15 -16.12
C LEU A 259 8.65 -20.27 -14.79
N ILE A 260 7.46 -19.68 -14.72
CA ILE A 260 6.60 -19.73 -13.52
C ILE A 260 5.91 -21.09 -13.41
N LYS A 261 5.45 -21.67 -14.53
CA LYS A 261 4.86 -23.02 -14.60
C LYS A 261 5.85 -24.06 -14.08
N ASN A 262 7.13 -23.95 -14.43
CA ASN A 262 8.16 -24.87 -13.95
C ASN A 262 8.43 -24.72 -12.45
N HIS A 263 8.18 -23.55 -11.86
CA HIS A 263 8.39 -23.31 -10.43
C HIS A 263 7.14 -23.60 -9.57
N PHE A 264 5.93 -23.51 -10.13
CA PHE A 264 4.67 -23.60 -9.38
C PHE A 264 3.64 -24.59 -9.96
N ASN A 265 3.99 -25.42 -10.94
CA ASN A 265 3.11 -26.40 -11.59
C ASN A 265 1.73 -25.81 -12.00
N LEU A 266 1.75 -24.63 -12.63
CA LEU A 266 0.51 -23.93 -13.00
C LEU A 266 -0.23 -24.61 -14.15
N LYS A 267 -1.49 -24.97 -13.92
CA LYS A 267 -2.42 -25.39 -14.98
C LYS A 267 -2.87 -24.14 -15.74
N HIS A 268 -2.59 -24.12 -17.05
CA HIS A 268 -3.09 -23.04 -17.90
C HIS A 268 -4.59 -23.21 -18.06
N ILE A 269 -5.36 -22.16 -17.75
CA ILE A 269 -6.80 -22.12 -17.95
C ILE A 269 -7.08 -21.01 -18.96
N SER A 270 -7.59 -21.40 -20.12
CA SER A 270 -7.92 -20.43 -21.18
C SER A 270 -9.03 -19.47 -20.73
N LYS A 271 -9.09 -18.26 -21.30
CA LYS A 271 -10.20 -17.32 -21.06
C LYS A 271 -11.58 -17.92 -21.35
N ALA A 272 -11.69 -18.79 -22.35
CA ALA A 272 -12.93 -19.48 -22.69
C ALA A 272 -13.34 -20.46 -21.59
N GLU A 273 -12.38 -21.21 -21.04
CA GLU A 273 -12.61 -22.11 -19.91
C GLU A 273 -12.95 -21.33 -18.63
N LEU A 274 -12.22 -20.25 -18.31
CA LEU A 274 -12.57 -19.35 -17.19
C LEU A 274 -13.99 -18.83 -17.31
N ARG A 275 -14.39 -18.37 -18.50
CA ARG A 275 -15.76 -17.91 -18.78
C ARG A 275 -16.78 -19.02 -18.56
N SER A 276 -16.50 -20.23 -19.04
CA SER A 276 -17.36 -21.40 -18.83
C SER A 276 -17.54 -21.69 -17.35
N ILE A 277 -16.45 -21.67 -16.57
CA ILE A 277 -16.52 -21.91 -15.13
C ILE A 277 -17.32 -20.81 -14.43
N LEU A 278 -17.06 -19.53 -14.73
CA LEU A 278 -17.80 -18.41 -14.14
C LEU A 278 -19.30 -18.45 -14.46
N ASN A 279 -19.67 -18.87 -15.68
CA ASN A 279 -21.06 -19.00 -16.10
C ASN A 279 -21.77 -20.20 -15.46
N THR A 280 -21.06 -21.29 -15.18
CA THR A 280 -21.63 -22.53 -14.62
C THR A 280 -21.57 -22.58 -13.09
N SER A 281 -20.78 -21.72 -12.44
CA SER A 281 -20.57 -21.77 -11.00
C SER A 281 -21.74 -21.17 -10.22
N LYS A 282 -22.28 -21.93 -9.27
CA LYS A 282 -23.44 -21.55 -8.46
C LYS A 282 -23.12 -20.32 -7.59
N GLY A 283 -23.89 -19.25 -7.77
CA GLY A 283 -23.74 -18.03 -6.98
C GLY A 283 -22.88 -16.96 -7.64
N ILE A 284 -22.34 -17.22 -8.83
CA ILE A 284 -21.77 -16.20 -9.71
C ILE A 284 -22.77 -15.91 -10.83
N LYS A 285 -22.94 -14.63 -11.18
CA LYS A 285 -23.73 -14.21 -12.34
C LYS A 285 -23.01 -13.11 -13.10
N LEU A 286 -23.08 -13.14 -14.43
CA LEU A 286 -22.64 -12.01 -15.25
C LEU A 286 -23.50 -10.78 -14.92
N ALA A 287 -22.86 -9.71 -14.46
CA ALA A 287 -23.53 -8.48 -14.05
C ALA A 287 -23.58 -7.46 -15.20
N ARG A 288 -22.44 -7.22 -15.86
CA ARG A 288 -22.29 -6.25 -16.97
C ARG A 288 -21.12 -6.63 -17.88
N LYS A 289 -21.13 -6.11 -19.10
CA LYS A 289 -19.99 -6.15 -20.02
C LYS A 289 -19.62 -4.73 -20.43
N PHE A 290 -18.33 -4.42 -20.43
CA PHE A 290 -17.80 -3.14 -20.89
C PHE A 290 -16.64 -3.40 -21.84
N GLY A 291 -16.88 -3.26 -23.14
CA GLY A 291 -15.87 -3.54 -24.16
C GLY A 291 -15.31 -4.97 -24.00
N LYS A 292 -14.01 -5.07 -23.68
CA LYS A 292 -13.31 -6.35 -23.49
C LYS A 292 -13.33 -6.87 -22.03
N LEU A 293 -14.08 -6.24 -21.14
CA LEU A 293 -14.16 -6.59 -19.72
C LEU A 293 -15.54 -7.16 -19.37
N ASP A 294 -15.57 -8.39 -18.87
CA ASP A 294 -16.81 -8.99 -18.35
C ASP A 294 -16.81 -8.93 -16.83
N ILE A 295 -17.84 -8.32 -16.25
CA ILE A 295 -17.99 -8.20 -14.80
C ILE A 295 -18.99 -9.25 -14.31
N TYR A 296 -18.53 -10.09 -13.42
CA TYR A 296 -19.31 -11.09 -12.71
C TYR A 296 -19.52 -10.67 -11.26
N LYS A 297 -20.72 -10.90 -10.71
CA LYS A 297 -21.07 -10.61 -9.32
C LYS A 297 -21.23 -11.92 -8.54
N ILE A 298 -20.62 -11.97 -7.36
CA ILE A 298 -20.83 -13.03 -6.36
C ILE A 298 -22.06 -12.67 -5.52
N SER A 299 -22.98 -13.64 -5.40
CA SER A 299 -24.18 -13.52 -4.58
C SER A 299 -23.84 -13.21 -3.12
N ASP A 300 -24.66 -12.39 -2.47
CA ASP A 300 -24.49 -12.01 -1.06
C ASP A 300 -24.38 -13.21 -0.13
N LYS A 301 -25.03 -14.33 -0.48
CA LYS A 301 -24.91 -15.60 0.25
C LYS A 301 -23.46 -16.05 0.45
N TYR A 302 -22.59 -15.75 -0.50
CA TYR A 302 -21.18 -16.16 -0.50
C TYR A 302 -20.21 -15.01 -0.24
N PHE A 303 -20.70 -13.82 0.14
CA PHE A 303 -19.86 -12.66 0.41
C PHE A 303 -19.63 -12.46 1.91
N LEU A 304 -18.41 -12.07 2.29
CA LEU A 304 -18.07 -11.60 3.64
C LEU A 304 -17.35 -10.25 3.54
N PHE A 305 -17.73 -9.33 4.40
CA PHE A 305 -17.07 -8.04 4.53
C PHE A 305 -15.64 -8.18 5.06
N LYS A 306 -14.86 -7.08 5.00
CA LYS A 306 -13.50 -7.04 5.57
C LYS A 306 -13.47 -7.38 7.05
N VAL A 307 -14.48 -6.96 7.82
CA VAL A 307 -14.63 -7.28 9.24
C VAL A 307 -15.83 -8.22 9.41
N TRP A 308 -15.64 -9.38 10.01
CA TRP A 308 -16.73 -10.35 10.20
C TRP A 308 -16.42 -11.31 11.35
N THR A 309 -17.38 -12.18 11.69
CA THR A 309 -17.19 -13.21 12.72
C THR A 309 -17.69 -14.57 12.24
N PRO A 310 -16.94 -15.67 12.47
CA PRO A 310 -17.32 -17.00 12.01
C PRO A 310 -18.44 -17.61 12.83
N LYS A 311 -19.17 -18.50 12.17
CA LYS A 311 -20.17 -19.41 12.76
C LYS A 311 -19.59 -20.81 12.96
N ARG A 312 -18.46 -21.12 12.33
CA ARG A 312 -17.73 -22.39 12.44
C ARG A 312 -16.24 -22.11 12.49
N VAL A 313 -15.51 -22.87 13.29
CA VAL A 313 -14.07 -22.72 13.42
C VAL A 313 -13.39 -24.08 13.18
N ILE A 314 -12.31 -24.04 12.41
CA ILE A 314 -11.40 -25.18 12.20
C ILE A 314 -10.07 -24.82 12.84
N PHE A 315 -9.60 -25.66 13.75
CA PHE A 315 -8.28 -25.57 14.35
C PHE A 315 -7.36 -26.62 13.74
N VAL A 316 -6.23 -26.18 13.21
CA VAL A 316 -5.18 -27.07 12.72
C VAL A 316 -4.26 -27.40 13.89
N LYS A 317 -4.15 -28.70 14.22
CA LYS A 317 -3.37 -29.16 15.39
C LYS A 317 -1.86 -29.16 15.17
N HIS A 318 -1.43 -29.15 13.92
CA HIS A 318 -0.01 -29.17 13.56
C HIS A 318 0.63 -27.80 13.79
N GLU A 319 1.90 -27.79 14.20
CA GLU A 319 2.74 -26.60 14.13
C GLU A 319 3.10 -26.35 12.67
N LEU A 320 2.66 -25.22 12.13
CA LEU A 320 2.88 -24.83 10.74
C LEU A 320 3.74 -23.57 10.71
N LYS A 321 4.72 -23.46 9.81
CA LYS A 321 5.31 -22.14 9.56
C LYS A 321 4.24 -21.26 8.94
N LEU A 322 4.31 -19.94 9.16
CA LEU A 322 3.33 -19.00 8.63
C LEU A 322 3.13 -19.14 7.11
N HIS A 323 4.22 -19.30 6.37
CA HIS A 323 4.16 -19.50 4.92
C HIS A 323 3.58 -20.88 4.53
N ASP A 324 3.65 -21.88 5.40
CA ASP A 324 3.12 -23.21 5.11
C ASP A 324 1.59 -23.24 5.20
N LEU A 325 0.96 -22.33 5.97
CA LEU A 325 -0.50 -22.32 6.16
C LEU A 325 -1.25 -22.19 4.82
N ASP A 326 -0.68 -21.46 3.86
CA ASP A 326 -1.25 -21.31 2.51
C ASP A 326 -1.38 -22.66 1.79
N ASN A 327 -0.43 -23.57 2.03
CA ASN A 327 -0.43 -24.90 1.44
C ASN A 327 -1.54 -25.80 2.00
N TYR A 328 -2.05 -25.49 3.21
CA TYR A 328 -3.08 -26.27 3.88
C TYR A 328 -4.48 -25.70 3.71
N MET A 329 -4.59 -24.39 3.50
CA MET A 329 -5.88 -23.71 3.36
C MET A 329 -6.68 -24.19 2.16
N VAL A 330 -6.05 -24.52 1.03
CA VAL A 330 -6.76 -25.05 -0.14
C VAL A 330 -7.40 -26.42 0.14
N PRO A 331 -6.67 -27.44 0.64
CA PRO A 331 -7.27 -28.70 1.10
C PRO A 331 -8.38 -28.51 2.15
N ILE A 332 -8.24 -27.55 3.06
CA ILE A 332 -9.26 -27.26 4.09
C ILE A 332 -10.52 -26.67 3.47
N ALA A 333 -10.36 -25.67 2.60
CA ALA A 333 -11.47 -24.99 1.94
C ALA A 333 -12.20 -25.87 0.92
N MET A 334 -11.56 -26.92 0.42
CA MET A 334 -12.15 -27.87 -0.52
C MET A 334 -13.06 -28.92 0.13
N GLN A 335 -13.11 -28.98 1.46
CA GLN A 335 -14.00 -29.90 2.17
C GLN A 335 -15.45 -29.43 2.16
N ASN A 336 -16.36 -30.39 2.15
CA ASN A 336 -17.81 -30.12 2.28
C ASN A 336 -18.18 -29.45 3.62
N SER A 337 -17.34 -29.58 4.65
CA SER A 337 -17.49 -28.88 5.93
C SER A 337 -17.23 -27.39 5.81
N PHE A 338 -16.38 -26.97 4.86
CA PHE A 338 -16.05 -25.57 4.66
C PHE A 338 -17.23 -24.83 4.03
N LYS A 339 -17.88 -23.99 4.85
CA LYS A 339 -19.05 -23.21 4.45
C LYS A 339 -18.74 -21.73 4.65
N VAL A 340 -19.57 -20.88 4.06
CA VAL A 340 -19.50 -19.43 4.32
C VAL A 340 -19.58 -19.19 5.83
N ARG A 341 -18.72 -18.30 6.35
CA ARG A 341 -18.47 -18.05 7.78
C ARG A 341 -17.77 -19.20 8.53
N THR A 342 -16.95 -19.98 7.84
CA THR A 342 -15.93 -20.83 8.48
C THR A 342 -14.61 -20.05 8.54
N ALA A 343 -13.97 -20.01 9.71
CA ALA A 343 -12.61 -19.50 9.87
C ALA A 343 -11.66 -20.63 10.26
N VAL A 344 -10.43 -20.57 9.76
CA VAL A 344 -9.37 -21.56 10.05
C VAL A 344 -8.28 -20.91 10.89
N PHE A 345 -7.88 -21.55 11.98
CA PHE A 345 -6.78 -21.13 12.82
C PHE A 345 -5.75 -22.23 12.88
N ALA A 346 -4.47 -21.88 12.92
CA ALA A 346 -3.36 -22.83 13.03
C ALA A 346 -2.36 -22.39 14.08
N LYS A 347 -1.67 -23.37 14.66
CA LYS A 347 -0.53 -23.15 15.55
C LYS A 347 0.68 -22.74 14.69
N LEU A 348 1.24 -21.55 14.91
CA LEU A 348 2.23 -20.96 14.02
C LEU A 348 3.66 -21.06 14.55
N PHE A 349 4.49 -21.90 13.95
CA PHE A 349 5.90 -22.03 14.30
C PHE A 349 6.70 -20.76 13.92
N SER A 350 7.42 -20.19 14.89
CA SER A 350 8.28 -19.00 14.71
C SER A 350 9.75 -19.41 14.79
N GLN A 351 10.50 -19.36 13.67
CA GLN A 351 11.94 -19.66 13.65
C GLN A 351 12.85 -18.45 13.97
N ASN A 352 12.33 -17.23 14.06
CA ASN A 352 13.14 -16.03 14.28
C ASN A 352 13.19 -15.64 15.78
N ARG A 353 14.40 -15.44 16.32
CA ARG A 353 14.63 -14.92 17.69
C ARG A 353 13.98 -13.54 17.95
N HIS A 354 13.68 -12.76 16.91
CA HIS A 354 12.95 -11.49 17.04
C HIS A 354 11.42 -11.61 17.01
N SER A 355 10.85 -12.78 16.70
CA SER A 355 9.40 -13.05 16.75
C SER A 355 8.96 -13.85 17.99
N GLU A 356 9.81 -13.88 19.03
CA GLU A 356 9.64 -14.58 20.33
C GLU A 356 8.39 -14.25 21.18
N ARG A 357 7.37 -13.57 20.64
CA ARG A 357 6.14 -13.25 21.40
C ARG A 357 4.87 -13.95 20.93
N ILE A 358 4.88 -14.76 19.87
CA ILE A 358 3.78 -15.72 19.66
C ILE A 358 4.15 -17.00 20.40
N LYS A 359 3.89 -17.04 21.71
CA LYS A 359 3.90 -18.32 22.42
C LYS A 359 2.68 -19.11 21.95
N ASN A 360 2.92 -20.01 20.99
CA ASN A 360 1.97 -21.01 20.48
C ASN A 360 1.21 -21.82 21.55
N HIS A 361 1.67 -21.77 22.80
CA HIS A 361 0.99 -22.30 23.96
C HIS A 361 -0.42 -21.70 24.15
N GLU A 362 -0.67 -20.45 23.76
CA GLU A 362 -1.96 -19.80 24.04
C GLU A 362 -3.07 -20.15 23.03
N LEU A 363 -2.75 -20.41 21.76
CA LEU A 363 -3.75 -20.90 20.79
C LEU A 363 -4.24 -22.30 21.16
N ASN A 364 -3.32 -23.16 21.63
CA ASN A 364 -3.66 -24.45 22.23
C ASN A 364 -4.51 -24.25 23.47
N ASN A 365 -4.13 -23.36 24.40
CA ASN A 365 -4.96 -23.07 25.56
C ASN A 365 -6.35 -22.53 25.18
N ILE A 366 -6.52 -21.79 24.08
CA ILE A 366 -7.83 -21.33 23.58
C ILE A 366 -8.60 -22.51 22.98
N ALA A 367 -8.01 -23.25 22.04
CA ALA A 367 -8.63 -24.42 21.44
C ALA A 367 -9.01 -25.46 22.51
N ASP A 368 -8.15 -25.70 23.49
CA ASP A 368 -8.33 -26.63 24.61
C ASP A 368 -9.35 -26.10 25.62
N LYS A 369 -9.25 -24.83 26.04
CA LYS A 369 -10.22 -24.18 26.94
C LYS A 369 -11.63 -24.16 26.35
N TYR A 370 -11.74 -23.97 25.04
CA TYR A 370 -13.02 -23.86 24.36
C TYR A 370 -13.45 -25.13 23.62
N SER A 371 -12.65 -26.19 23.66
CA SER A 371 -12.96 -27.48 23.06
C SER A 371 -14.30 -28.04 23.58
N LYS A 372 -14.50 -27.94 24.90
CA LYS A 372 -15.74 -28.30 25.59
C LYS A 372 -16.88 -27.35 25.25
N GLN A 373 -16.60 -26.05 25.14
CA GLN A 373 -17.62 -25.02 24.87
C GLN A 373 -18.19 -25.12 23.44
N TYR A 374 -17.39 -25.47 22.45
CA TYR A 374 -17.81 -25.52 21.03
C TYR A 374 -18.05 -26.92 20.47
N SER A 375 -17.91 -27.96 21.30
CA SER A 375 -18.10 -29.36 20.90
C SER A 375 -17.25 -29.71 19.66
N LEU A 376 -15.93 -29.64 19.79
CA LEU A 376 -15.01 -29.92 18.67
C LEU A 376 -14.99 -31.42 18.32
N ILE A 377 -14.98 -31.76 17.03
CA ILE A 377 -14.67 -33.11 16.51
C ILE A 377 -13.30 -33.10 15.86
N ASN A 378 -12.50 -34.13 16.17
CA ASN A 378 -11.22 -34.36 15.53
C ASN A 378 -11.41 -35.05 14.18
N LYS A 379 -10.71 -34.57 13.15
CA LYS A 379 -10.66 -35.20 11.83
C LYS A 379 -9.21 -35.27 11.35
N THR A 380 -8.93 -36.29 10.54
CA THR A 380 -7.67 -36.40 9.81
C THR A 380 -7.97 -36.16 8.34
N LEU A 381 -7.20 -35.26 7.72
CA LEU A 381 -7.36 -34.85 6.34
C LEU A 381 -6.12 -35.27 5.56
N TYR A 382 -6.30 -36.10 4.55
CA TYR A 382 -5.22 -36.40 3.63
C TYR A 382 -4.98 -35.21 2.70
N ILE A 383 -3.72 -34.85 2.49
CA ILE A 383 -3.30 -33.77 1.58
C ILE A 383 -2.58 -34.43 0.41
N PRO A 384 -3.27 -34.62 -0.72
CA PRO A 384 -2.74 -35.36 -1.87
C PRO A 384 -1.41 -34.80 -2.39
N GLU A 385 -1.26 -33.48 -2.44
CA GLU A 385 -0.06 -32.81 -2.98
C GLU A 385 1.21 -33.03 -2.13
N SER A 386 1.07 -33.46 -0.87
CA SER A 386 2.20 -33.54 0.06
C SER A 386 2.42 -34.92 0.66
N ASP A 387 1.57 -35.90 0.31
CA ASP A 387 1.51 -37.23 0.93
C ASP A 387 1.46 -37.20 2.48
N LYS A 388 0.93 -36.10 3.04
CA LYS A 388 0.82 -35.88 4.48
C LYS A 388 -0.63 -35.89 4.92
N THR A 389 -0.84 -36.26 6.19
CA THR A 389 -2.14 -36.15 6.85
C THR A 389 -2.14 -34.98 7.84
N LEU A 390 -3.19 -34.16 7.76
CA LEU A 390 -3.42 -33.02 8.64
C LEU A 390 -4.50 -33.36 9.66
N LYS A 391 -4.12 -33.36 10.93
CA LYS A 391 -5.06 -33.47 12.05
C LYS A 391 -5.67 -32.09 12.31
N ILE A 392 -6.98 -32.01 12.22
CA ILE A 392 -7.76 -30.80 12.53
C ILE A 392 -8.81 -31.09 13.61
N SER A 393 -9.26 -30.04 14.27
CA SER A 393 -10.45 -30.04 15.12
C SER A 393 -11.45 -29.05 14.56
N GLU A 394 -12.68 -29.47 14.35
CA GLU A 394 -13.74 -28.63 13.80
C GLU A 394 -14.90 -28.51 14.79
N THR A 395 -15.46 -27.30 14.92
CA THR A 395 -16.70 -27.09 15.67
C THR A 395 -17.87 -27.83 15.02
N VAL A 396 -18.54 -28.69 15.79
CA VAL A 396 -19.76 -29.38 15.35
C VAL A 396 -20.96 -28.47 15.47
N LYS A 397 -21.05 -27.72 16.58
CA LYS A 397 -22.12 -26.78 16.84
C LYS A 397 -21.76 -25.41 16.31
N LYS A 398 -22.78 -24.73 15.76
CA LYS A 398 -22.66 -23.37 15.27
C LYS A 398 -22.38 -22.41 16.42
N ILE A 399 -21.35 -21.59 16.27
CA ILE A 399 -21.02 -20.53 17.22
C ILE A 399 -22.13 -19.47 17.21
N THR A 400 -22.54 -19.04 18.40
CA THR A 400 -23.44 -17.89 18.55
C THR A 400 -22.67 -16.61 18.29
N ALA A 401 -22.61 -16.25 17.02
CA ALA A 401 -21.84 -15.11 16.55
C ALA A 401 -22.68 -13.82 16.62
N PRO A 402 -22.13 -12.71 17.15
CA PRO A 402 -22.82 -11.43 17.19
C PRO A 402 -23.04 -10.86 15.79
N THR A 403 -23.85 -9.80 15.72
CA THR A 403 -23.95 -8.96 14.52
C THR A 403 -22.86 -7.90 14.58
N ILE A 404 -22.19 -7.66 13.45
CA ILE A 404 -21.10 -6.71 13.33
C ILE A 404 -21.56 -5.52 12.49
N GLU A 405 -21.39 -4.31 12.99
CA GLU A 405 -21.40 -3.12 12.16
C GLU A 405 -19.99 -2.56 12.07
N PHE A 406 -19.58 -2.08 10.91
CA PHE A 406 -18.26 -1.47 10.79
C PHE A 406 -18.24 -0.29 9.82
N LYS A 407 -17.20 0.52 9.96
CA LYS A 407 -16.86 1.61 9.06
C LYS A 407 -15.35 1.62 8.84
N GLU A 408 -14.94 1.68 7.58
CA GLU A 408 -13.58 2.07 7.24
C GLU A 408 -13.47 3.58 7.44
N ILE A 409 -12.68 4.01 8.42
CA ILE A 409 -12.38 5.43 8.63
C ILE A 409 -11.32 5.86 7.62
N ASN A 410 -10.28 5.05 7.48
CA ASN A 410 -9.25 5.16 6.46
C ASN A 410 -8.57 3.78 6.27
N PRO A 411 -7.65 3.61 5.31
CA PRO A 411 -7.03 2.30 5.04
C PRO A 411 -6.31 1.65 6.25
N SER A 412 -5.91 2.46 7.24
CA SER A 412 -5.23 2.03 8.47
C SER A 412 -6.12 1.98 9.71
N LYS A 413 -7.42 2.31 9.62
CA LYS A 413 -8.28 2.46 10.79
C LYS A 413 -9.75 2.14 10.50
N TYR A 414 -10.35 1.30 11.35
CA TYR A 414 -11.73 0.85 11.24
C TYR A 414 -12.44 0.99 12.59
N ALA A 415 -13.69 1.44 12.57
CA ALA A 415 -14.58 1.39 13.72
C ALA A 415 -15.52 0.19 13.59
N VAL A 416 -15.71 -0.53 14.69
CA VAL A 416 -16.50 -1.76 14.73
C VAL A 416 -17.43 -1.70 15.93
N ILE A 417 -18.74 -1.82 15.70
CA ILE A 417 -19.74 -1.99 16.73
C ILE A 417 -20.17 -3.45 16.74
N VAL A 418 -20.09 -4.06 17.91
CA VAL A 418 -20.54 -5.43 18.15
C VAL A 418 -21.91 -5.36 18.79
N HIS A 419 -22.87 -6.04 18.18
CA HIS A 419 -24.25 -6.12 18.67
C HIS A 419 -24.60 -7.52 19.14
N ASN A 420 -25.35 -7.58 20.23
CA ASN A 420 -25.94 -8.80 20.78
C ASN A 420 -24.93 -9.91 21.11
N ALA A 421 -23.73 -9.56 21.61
CA ALA A 421 -22.74 -10.53 22.03
C ALA A 421 -23.23 -11.30 23.27
N LYS A 422 -23.42 -12.62 23.11
CA LYS A 422 -23.81 -13.55 24.20
C LYS A 422 -22.61 -14.24 24.86
N ALA A 423 -21.54 -14.44 24.10
CA ALA A 423 -20.34 -15.15 24.54
C ALA A 423 -19.11 -14.53 23.85
N SER A 424 -17.91 -14.93 24.29
CA SER A 424 -16.67 -14.62 23.58
C SER A 424 -16.68 -15.20 22.17
N PHE A 425 -16.05 -14.51 21.23
CA PHE A 425 -16.06 -14.88 19.82
C PHE A 425 -14.79 -14.41 19.11
N PRO A 426 -14.39 -15.06 18.02
CA PRO A 426 -13.35 -14.56 17.13
C PRO A 426 -13.90 -13.46 16.21
N LEU A 427 -13.15 -12.37 16.07
CA LEU A 427 -13.33 -11.30 15.11
C LEU A 427 -12.28 -11.45 14.01
N ILE A 428 -12.69 -11.52 12.76
CA ILE A 428 -11.81 -11.64 11.60
C ILE A 428 -11.73 -10.30 10.89
N PHE A 429 -10.52 -9.94 10.50
CA PHE A 429 -10.21 -8.79 9.68
C PHE A 429 -9.42 -9.24 8.45
N ASN A 430 -10.10 -9.34 7.31
CA ASN A 430 -9.61 -9.83 6.01
C ASN A 430 -8.64 -8.84 5.34
N LEU A 431 -7.61 -8.42 6.07
CA LEU A 431 -6.40 -7.81 5.56
C LEU A 431 -5.21 -8.66 6.00
N MET A 432 -4.12 -8.54 5.25
CA MET A 432 -2.86 -9.21 5.55
C MET A 432 -2.45 -9.03 7.00
N TYR A 433 -2.12 -10.15 7.65
CA TYR A 433 -1.64 -10.19 9.01
C TYR A 433 -0.35 -9.38 9.11
N LEU A 434 -0.42 -8.32 9.91
CA LEU A 434 0.73 -7.51 10.27
C LEU A 434 0.62 -7.26 11.77
N LYS A 435 1.73 -7.50 12.49
CA LYS A 435 1.81 -7.31 13.94
C LYS A 435 1.43 -5.89 14.39
N GLY A 436 1.53 -4.90 13.49
CA GLY A 436 1.19 -3.51 13.80
C GLY A 436 -0.32 -3.23 13.92
N TRP A 437 -1.19 -4.19 13.58
CA TRP A 437 -2.63 -4.05 13.77
C TRP A 437 -3.03 -4.41 15.19
N ASP A 438 -3.78 -3.52 15.84
CA ASP A 438 -4.31 -3.72 17.19
C ASP A 438 -5.79 -3.34 17.29
N VAL A 439 -6.45 -3.81 18.35
CA VAL A 439 -7.86 -3.52 18.66
C VAL A 439 -7.96 -2.76 19.97
N TYR A 440 -8.69 -1.65 19.98
CA TYR A 440 -8.85 -0.75 21.12
C TYR A 440 -10.32 -0.68 21.53
N PRO A 441 -10.71 -1.22 22.70
CA PRO A 441 -12.06 -1.04 23.24
C PRO A 441 -12.36 0.45 23.45
N GLN A 442 -13.56 0.89 23.11
CA GLN A 442 -13.98 2.28 23.24
C GLN A 442 -15.10 2.43 24.27
N VAL A 443 -15.20 3.64 24.84
CA VAL A 443 -16.34 4.04 25.66
C VAL A 443 -17.61 3.93 24.81
N TYR A 444 -18.62 3.20 25.30
CA TYR A 444 -19.85 2.89 24.60
C TYR A 444 -21.09 2.96 25.53
N PRO A 445 -22.20 3.60 25.10
CA PRO A 445 -22.34 4.32 23.85
C PRO A 445 -21.55 5.64 23.89
N LYS A 446 -20.93 6.03 22.77
CA LYS A 446 -20.39 7.38 22.64
C LYS A 446 -21.54 8.37 22.84
N LYS A 447 -21.31 9.43 23.63
CA LYS A 447 -22.22 10.58 23.72
C LYS A 447 -22.23 11.29 22.36
N THR A 448 -22.97 10.73 21.41
CA THR A 448 -23.22 11.31 20.09
C THR A 448 -24.72 11.42 19.92
N ASN A 449 -25.21 12.49 19.30
CA ASN A 449 -26.63 12.67 18.93
C ASN A 449 -27.15 11.60 17.93
N VAL A 450 -26.38 10.55 17.66
CA VAL A 450 -26.71 9.41 16.81
C VAL A 450 -27.24 8.30 17.71
N ASN A 451 -28.55 8.04 17.64
CA ASN A 451 -29.18 6.94 18.36
C ASN A 451 -28.94 5.63 17.60
N TYR A 452 -27.99 4.81 18.05
CA TYR A 452 -27.69 3.47 17.49
C TYR A 452 -28.75 2.42 17.86
N SER A 453 -30.02 2.81 18.01
CA SER A 453 -31.07 1.91 18.49
C SER A 453 -31.27 0.71 17.57
N GLU A 454 -31.60 -0.44 18.16
CA GLU A 454 -31.92 -1.71 17.49
C GLU A 454 -32.99 -1.57 16.40
N ASN A 455 -33.83 -0.54 16.44
CA ASN A 455 -34.91 -0.31 15.47
C ASN A 455 -34.42 0.18 14.09
N ASN A 456 -33.17 0.66 13.98
CA ASN A 456 -32.59 1.00 12.67
C ASN A 456 -32.22 -0.25 11.84
N PHE A 457 -32.25 -1.44 12.46
CA PHE A 457 -32.09 -2.74 11.82
C PHE A 457 -33.41 -3.32 11.27
N ASN A 458 -34.48 -2.51 11.17
CA ASN A 458 -35.72 -2.98 10.56
C ASN A 458 -35.46 -3.44 9.11
N HIS A 459 -35.68 -4.74 8.90
CA HIS A 459 -35.38 -5.54 7.72
C HIS A 459 -35.92 -5.01 6.36
N ASN A 460 -36.66 -3.91 6.34
CA ASN A 460 -37.43 -3.47 5.18
C ASN A 460 -36.95 -2.17 4.51
N ASN A 461 -36.05 -1.39 5.12
CA ASN A 461 -35.56 -0.13 4.52
C ASN A 461 -34.13 -0.25 3.95
N ASN A 462 -33.81 -1.43 3.42
CA ASN A 462 -32.52 -1.72 2.81
C ASN A 462 -32.39 -1.02 1.46
N VAL A 463 -31.54 0.00 1.38
CA VAL A 463 -31.02 0.47 0.08
C VAL A 463 -30.21 -0.70 -0.50
N GLY A 464 -30.84 -1.48 -1.37
CA GLY A 464 -30.14 -2.50 -2.15
C GLY A 464 -28.95 -1.86 -2.87
N ASP A 465 -27.90 -2.65 -3.14
CA ASP A 465 -26.84 -2.26 -4.09
C ASP A 465 -27.51 -1.53 -5.26
N MET A 466 -27.33 -0.22 -5.42
CA MET A 466 -27.94 0.56 -6.50
C MET A 466 -27.63 -0.13 -7.84
N SER A 467 -28.59 -0.94 -8.31
CA SER A 467 -28.47 -1.76 -9.52
C SER A 467 -29.56 -1.45 -10.54
N THR A 468 -30.41 -0.47 -10.27
CA THR A 468 -31.39 0.08 -11.21
C THR A 468 -31.22 1.60 -11.25
N GLN A 469 -31.46 2.19 -12.42
CA GLN A 469 -31.35 3.62 -12.68
C GLN A 469 -32.12 4.45 -11.64
N PRO A 470 -31.72 5.72 -11.41
CA PRO A 470 -32.45 6.59 -10.50
C PRO A 470 -33.72 7.06 -11.20
N ASP A 471 -34.79 6.27 -11.14
CA ASP A 471 -36.11 6.80 -11.42
C ASP A 471 -36.51 7.68 -10.23
N SER A 472 -36.48 8.98 -10.50
CA SER A 472 -36.97 10.05 -9.65
C SER A 472 -38.44 9.81 -9.29
N ASN A 473 -38.74 9.80 -7.99
CA ASN A 473 -40.00 10.23 -7.33
C ASN A 473 -40.63 9.31 -6.28
N THR A 474 -39.99 8.23 -5.80
CA THR A 474 -40.65 7.33 -4.83
C THR A 474 -39.94 7.07 -3.50
N TYR A 475 -39.10 7.99 -3.02
CA TYR A 475 -38.57 7.92 -1.65
C TYR A 475 -38.72 9.26 -0.91
N LYS A 476 -39.96 9.61 -0.57
CA LYS A 476 -40.25 10.58 0.48
C LYS A 476 -40.34 9.85 1.83
N ASN A 477 -39.57 10.36 2.79
CA ASN A 477 -39.77 10.29 4.24
C ASN A 477 -39.54 8.96 4.96
N THR A 478 -38.27 8.68 5.29
CA THR A 478 -37.89 8.39 6.70
C THR A 478 -36.57 9.10 6.99
N ILE A 479 -36.62 10.12 7.84
CA ILE A 479 -35.46 10.91 8.24
C ILE A 479 -34.67 10.10 9.28
N PHE A 480 -33.55 9.51 8.85
CA PHE A 480 -32.55 8.94 9.76
C PHE A 480 -31.63 10.06 10.28
N PRO A 481 -31.21 10.05 11.55
CA PRO A 481 -30.16 10.94 12.01
C PRO A 481 -28.82 10.48 11.40
N GLY A 482 -28.54 10.96 10.19
CA GLY A 482 -27.33 10.69 9.40
C GLY A 482 -27.64 10.32 7.95
N ASN A 483 -27.51 11.28 7.02
CA ASN A 483 -27.70 11.09 5.57
C ASN A 483 -26.60 10.22 4.90
N LYS A 484 -25.86 9.40 5.65
CA LYS A 484 -24.75 8.58 5.12
C LYS A 484 -25.20 7.13 4.86
N PHE A 485 -24.43 6.45 4.01
CA PHE A 485 -24.72 5.11 3.50
C PHE A 485 -24.68 4.02 4.58
N ILE A 486 -25.67 3.11 4.56
CA ILE A 486 -25.70 1.86 5.33
C ILE A 486 -25.93 0.73 4.33
N SER A 487 -25.12 -0.33 4.39
CA SER A 487 -25.35 -1.53 3.58
C SER A 487 -26.42 -2.42 4.22
N LYS A 488 -27.06 -3.27 3.42
CA LYS A 488 -27.81 -4.40 3.97
C LYS A 488 -26.93 -5.29 4.87
N ASP A 489 -27.56 -5.98 5.82
CA ASP A 489 -26.91 -7.05 6.56
C ASP A 489 -26.62 -8.22 5.60
N ILE A 490 -25.34 -8.50 5.41
CA ILE A 490 -24.87 -9.68 4.69
C ILE A 490 -24.14 -10.56 5.69
N ASN A 491 -24.71 -11.73 5.93
CA ASN A 491 -24.08 -12.77 6.74
C ASN A 491 -23.78 -12.31 8.19
N GLY A 492 -24.61 -11.45 8.78
CA GLY A 492 -24.46 -10.93 10.16
C GLY A 492 -23.47 -9.77 10.26
N THR A 493 -23.22 -9.08 9.16
CA THR A 493 -22.36 -7.90 9.10
C THR A 493 -23.00 -6.83 8.22
N ALA A 494 -22.94 -5.56 8.65
CA ALA A 494 -23.29 -4.41 7.85
C ALA A 494 -22.19 -3.34 7.88
N GLN A 495 -22.00 -2.63 6.77
CA GLN A 495 -21.20 -1.41 6.72
C GLN A 495 -22.09 -0.22 7.02
N ASN A 496 -21.69 0.63 7.97
CA ASN A 496 -22.48 1.77 8.42
C ASN A 496 -21.62 3.04 8.45
N ASN A 497 -21.81 3.92 7.46
CA ASN A 497 -21.04 5.17 7.36
C ASN A 497 -21.53 6.25 8.35
N ASN A 498 -22.61 6.01 9.10
CA ASN A 498 -23.05 6.89 10.19
C ASN A 498 -22.22 6.70 11.48
N ILE A 499 -21.42 5.65 11.58
CA ILE A 499 -20.44 5.52 12.67
C ILE A 499 -19.48 6.73 12.64
N PRO A 500 -19.19 7.41 13.76
CA PRO A 500 -18.34 8.59 13.80
C PRO A 500 -16.98 8.33 13.18
N ASP A 501 -16.48 9.29 12.41
CA ASP A 501 -15.19 9.19 11.72
C ASP A 501 -14.00 9.07 12.70
N GLY A 502 -14.19 9.39 13.99
CA GLY A 502 -13.12 9.43 14.97
C GLY A 502 -12.08 10.50 14.64
N HIS A 503 -10.92 10.47 15.31
CA HIS A 503 -9.79 11.35 14.99
C HIS A 503 -8.50 10.53 14.90
N ILE A 504 -7.50 11.07 14.17
CA ILE A 504 -6.30 10.31 13.81
C ILE A 504 -5.48 9.89 15.05
N LEU A 505 -5.55 10.67 16.13
CA LEU A 505 -4.85 10.43 17.40
C LEU A 505 -5.70 9.71 18.47
N GLN A 506 -6.94 9.29 18.14
CA GLN A 506 -7.89 8.72 19.10
C GLN A 506 -7.33 7.54 19.92
N THR A 507 -6.39 6.79 19.35
CA THR A 507 -5.79 5.59 19.95
C THR A 507 -4.39 5.84 20.52
N LEU A 508 -3.85 7.05 20.44
CA LEU A 508 -2.43 7.35 20.71
C LEU A 508 -1.98 6.94 22.12
N PHE A 509 -2.88 7.00 23.09
CA PHE A 509 -2.62 6.64 24.50
C PHE A 509 -3.58 5.56 25.02
N GLU A 510 -4.36 4.95 24.12
CA GLU A 510 -5.29 3.90 24.48
C GLU A 510 -4.55 2.57 24.63
N LYS A 511 -5.00 1.73 25.58
CA LYS A 511 -4.44 0.39 25.75
C LYS A 511 -5.13 -0.57 24.78
N PRO A 512 -4.40 -1.24 23.87
CA PRO A 512 -5.00 -2.24 23.01
C PRO A 512 -5.43 -3.47 23.81
N LEU A 513 -6.24 -4.32 23.20
CA LEU A 513 -6.46 -5.68 23.69
C LEU A 513 -5.10 -6.38 23.85
N PRO A 514 -4.92 -7.22 24.88
CA PRO A 514 -3.69 -7.97 25.06
C PRO A 514 -3.28 -8.74 23.80
N ALA A 515 -2.01 -8.67 23.42
CA ALA A 515 -1.47 -9.31 22.21
C ALA A 515 -1.74 -10.82 22.15
N LYS A 516 -1.92 -11.48 23.30
CA LYS A 516 -2.38 -12.87 23.41
C LYS A 516 -3.74 -13.17 22.79
N TYR A 517 -4.49 -12.14 22.40
CA TYR A 517 -5.76 -12.28 21.70
C TYR A 517 -5.63 -12.04 20.21
N HIS A 518 -4.45 -11.72 19.65
CA HIS A 518 -4.24 -11.49 18.22
C HIS A 518 -3.63 -12.73 17.55
N PHE A 519 -4.26 -13.19 16.46
CA PHE A 519 -3.86 -14.40 15.74
C PHE A 519 -3.98 -14.21 14.24
N VAL A 520 -3.36 -15.14 13.51
CA VAL A 520 -3.60 -15.30 12.07
C VAL A 520 -4.78 -16.23 11.88
N ALA A 521 -5.71 -15.82 11.02
CA ALA A 521 -6.76 -16.69 10.52
C ALA A 521 -6.60 -16.92 9.01
N ASP A 522 -7.18 -18.00 8.51
CA ASP A 522 -7.37 -18.28 7.08
C ASP A 522 -6.11 -18.22 6.20
N GLY A 523 -4.92 -18.48 6.77
CA GLY A 523 -3.64 -18.39 6.02
C GLY A 523 -2.98 -17.03 6.09
N TYR A 524 -3.77 -15.96 6.19
CA TYR A 524 -3.26 -14.62 5.94
C TYR A 524 -3.90 -13.51 6.78
N SER A 525 -5.10 -13.67 7.31
CA SER A 525 -5.90 -12.56 7.82
C SER A 525 -5.58 -12.24 9.27
N ASN A 526 -5.78 -10.98 9.66
CA ASN A 526 -5.74 -10.61 11.08
C ASN A 526 -6.99 -11.15 11.77
N SER A 527 -6.85 -11.60 13.00
CA SER A 527 -7.99 -12.01 13.81
C SER A 527 -7.76 -11.74 15.30
N TRP A 528 -8.84 -11.49 16.03
CA TRP A 528 -8.78 -11.32 17.47
C TRP A 528 -9.80 -12.18 18.20
N TRP A 529 -9.40 -12.78 19.33
CA TRP A 529 -10.34 -13.41 20.26
C TRP A 529 -10.95 -12.36 21.19
N ILE A 530 -12.19 -11.97 20.92
CA ILE A 530 -12.90 -10.98 21.72
C ILE A 530 -13.46 -11.65 22.98
N ASN A 531 -12.77 -11.44 24.10
CA ASN A 531 -13.14 -11.98 25.39
C ASN A 531 -14.18 -11.07 26.08
N LEU A 532 -15.43 -11.51 26.14
CA LEU A 532 -16.52 -10.73 26.72
C LEU A 532 -16.30 -10.43 28.21
N ASN A 533 -15.68 -11.34 28.95
CA ASN A 533 -15.35 -11.12 30.37
C ASN A 533 -14.27 -10.05 30.54
N TYR A 534 -13.34 -9.94 29.58
CA TYR A 534 -12.34 -8.88 29.59
C TYR A 534 -13.00 -7.52 29.36
N ILE A 535 -13.88 -7.41 28.35
CA ILE A 535 -14.64 -6.17 28.07
C ILE A 535 -15.45 -5.74 29.30
N LYS A 536 -16.14 -6.67 29.96
CA LYS A 536 -16.90 -6.39 31.18
C LYS A 536 -16.03 -5.88 32.34
N LYS A 537 -14.79 -6.36 32.45
CA LYS A 537 -13.82 -5.94 33.49
C LYS A 537 -13.24 -4.55 33.26
N LEU A 538 -13.27 -4.02 32.03
CA LEU A 538 -12.79 -2.65 31.75
C LEU A 538 -13.69 -1.57 32.38
N GLY A 539 -14.95 -1.91 32.69
CA GLY A 539 -15.91 -1.02 33.34
C GLY A 539 -17.20 -0.86 32.54
N ARG A 540 -18.28 -0.47 33.22
CA ARG A 540 -19.63 -0.31 32.61
C ARG A 540 -19.67 0.72 31.48
N GLN A 541 -18.71 1.64 31.42
CA GLN A 541 -18.61 2.65 30.36
C GLN A 541 -18.20 2.08 28.99
N TYR A 542 -17.73 0.83 28.90
CA TYR A 542 -17.26 0.23 27.63
C TYR A 542 -18.32 -0.63 26.94
N TYR A 543 -19.49 -0.82 27.55
CA TYR A 543 -20.52 -1.69 27.00
C TYR A 543 -21.92 -1.34 27.51
N LYS A 544 -22.93 -1.76 26.75
CA LYS A 544 -24.34 -1.71 27.13
C LYS A 544 -24.89 -3.12 27.23
N VAL A 545 -25.60 -3.43 28.31
CA VAL A 545 -26.35 -4.69 28.44
C VAL A 545 -27.75 -4.47 27.91
N ASN A 546 -28.18 -5.33 26.99
CA ASN A 546 -29.53 -5.31 26.41
C ASN A 546 -30.53 -6.04 27.33
N LYS A 547 -31.83 -5.82 27.12
CA LYS A 547 -32.90 -6.45 27.93
C LYS A 547 -32.81 -7.99 27.94
N ASN A 548 -32.31 -8.58 26.85
CA ASN A 548 -32.12 -10.02 26.68
C ASN A 548 -30.79 -10.56 27.26
N GLY A 549 -30.05 -9.75 28.01
CA GLY A 549 -28.76 -10.12 28.64
C GLY A 549 -27.55 -10.11 27.69
N THR A 550 -27.74 -9.82 26.41
CA THR A 550 -26.64 -9.66 25.45
C THR A 550 -25.92 -8.33 25.64
N VAL A 551 -24.72 -8.20 25.06
CA VAL A 551 -23.88 -7.03 25.25
C VAL A 551 -23.54 -6.36 23.92
N ASN A 552 -23.68 -5.04 23.89
CA ASN A 552 -23.22 -4.19 22.78
C ASN A 552 -22.00 -3.38 23.21
N PHE A 553 -21.01 -3.22 22.32
CA PHE A 553 -19.80 -2.43 22.59
C PHE A 553 -19.12 -1.98 21.30
N GLU A 554 -18.19 -1.03 21.40
CA GLU A 554 -17.43 -0.50 20.26
C GLU A 554 -15.93 -0.83 20.39
N LEU A 555 -15.32 -1.11 19.25
CA LEU A 555 -13.90 -1.39 19.07
C LEU A 555 -13.35 -0.50 17.94
N ILE A 556 -12.10 -0.05 18.07
CA ILE A 556 -11.33 0.52 16.95
C ILE A 556 -10.24 -0.47 16.57
N ILE A 557 -10.14 -0.84 15.30
CA ILE A 557 -9.00 -1.54 14.72
C ILE A 557 -8.07 -0.49 14.13
N ASP A 558 -6.79 -0.45 14.52
CA ASP A 558 -5.85 0.60 14.09
C ASP A 558 -4.45 0.05 13.84
N TYR A 559 -3.78 0.56 12.80
CA TYR A 559 -2.42 0.19 12.44
C TYR A 559 -1.40 1.15 13.08
N TRP A 560 -0.79 0.74 14.20
CA TRP A 560 0.16 1.56 14.96
C TRP A 560 1.32 2.14 14.14
N PRO A 561 1.99 1.41 13.24
CA PRO A 561 3.13 1.96 12.50
C PRO A 561 2.77 3.19 11.66
N GLN A 562 1.52 3.29 11.18
CA GLN A 562 1.05 4.48 10.47
C GLN A 562 1.04 5.73 11.37
N ARG A 563 0.84 5.57 12.68
CA ARG A 563 0.88 6.68 13.64
C ARG A 563 2.29 7.23 13.81
N LEU A 564 3.31 6.37 13.81
CA LEU A 564 4.72 6.79 13.87
C LEU A 564 5.10 7.64 12.65
N LEU A 565 4.57 7.31 11.46
CA LEU A 565 4.75 8.13 10.28
C LEU A 565 4.17 9.54 10.47
N TYR A 566 2.94 9.64 10.98
CA TYR A 566 2.32 10.95 11.24
C TYR A 566 3.10 11.78 12.26
N ILE A 567 3.57 11.16 13.35
CA ILE A 567 4.42 11.84 14.35
C ILE A 567 5.74 12.31 13.70
N GLY A 568 6.39 11.45 12.92
CA GLY A 568 7.62 11.78 12.21
C GLY A 568 7.46 12.92 11.20
N LEU A 569 6.32 12.99 10.51
CA LEU A 569 5.98 14.10 9.61
C LEU A 569 5.79 15.42 10.38
N ILE A 570 5.11 15.39 11.53
CA ILE A 570 4.94 16.57 12.38
C ILE A 570 6.30 17.07 12.89
N ILE A 571 7.16 16.17 13.38
CA ILE A 571 8.51 16.52 13.86
C ILE A 571 9.36 17.10 12.74
N SER A 572 9.38 16.46 11.57
CA SER A 572 10.15 16.92 10.41
C SER A 572 9.65 18.27 9.91
N GLY A 573 8.33 18.45 9.79
CA GLY A 573 7.72 19.70 9.36
C GLY A 573 7.98 20.85 10.34
N SER A 574 7.89 20.57 11.65
CA SER A 574 8.18 21.56 12.70
C SER A 574 9.66 21.95 12.70
N SER A 575 10.56 20.98 12.57
CA SER A 575 12.00 21.23 12.48
C SER A 575 12.34 22.11 11.26
N LEU A 576 11.77 21.79 10.09
CA LEU A 576 11.96 22.58 8.88
C LEU A 576 11.45 24.02 9.06
N PHE A 577 10.27 24.18 9.65
CA PHE A 577 9.71 25.50 9.93
C PHE A 577 10.58 26.32 10.87
N ILE A 578 11.10 25.72 11.95
CA ILE A 578 12.02 26.37 12.89
C ILE A 578 13.30 26.82 12.17
N ILE A 579 13.87 25.97 11.31
CA ILE A 579 15.07 26.32 10.54
C ILE A 579 14.78 27.50 9.60
N ILE A 580 13.67 27.48 8.87
CA ILE A 580 13.28 28.58 7.97
C ILE A 580 13.06 29.87 8.77
N ALA A 581 12.33 29.80 9.87
CA ALA A 581 12.09 30.95 10.74
C ALA A 581 13.40 31.54 11.29
N TYR A 582 14.34 30.68 11.69
CA TYR A 582 15.67 31.09 12.13
C TYR A 582 16.47 31.77 11.01
N LEU A 583 16.46 31.21 9.79
CA LEU A 583 17.15 31.80 8.64
C LEU A 583 16.56 33.17 8.25
N ILE A 584 15.23 33.31 8.30
CA ILE A 584 14.55 34.59 8.08
C ILE A 584 14.93 35.59 9.17
N TYR A 585 14.94 35.16 10.43
CA TYR A 585 15.36 35.99 11.56
C TYR A 585 16.81 36.47 11.42
N ASP A 586 17.75 35.57 11.11
CA ASP A 586 19.16 35.91 10.90
C ASP A 586 19.35 36.87 9.71
N ALA A 587 18.66 36.62 8.59
CA ALA A 587 18.70 37.48 7.42
C ALA A 587 18.16 38.90 7.71
N THR A 588 17.06 39.01 8.46
CA THR A 588 16.48 40.30 8.85
C THR A 588 17.35 41.04 9.86
N ARG A 589 17.92 40.34 10.84
CA ARG A 589 18.90 40.88 11.80
C ARG A 589 20.14 41.43 11.09
N LYS A 590 20.73 40.67 10.16
CA LYS A 590 21.89 41.12 9.37
C LYS A 590 21.59 42.33 8.51
N ARG A 591 20.38 42.42 7.92
CA ARG A 591 19.93 43.62 7.17
C ARG A 591 19.80 44.85 8.07
N LYS A 592 19.25 44.70 9.27
CA LYS A 592 19.16 45.80 10.26
C LYS A 592 20.56 46.27 10.69
N ASN A 593 21.47 45.34 11.00
CA ASN A 593 22.84 45.71 11.37
C ASN A 593 23.59 46.40 10.22
N LYS A 594 23.43 45.96 8.97
CA LYS A 594 24.00 46.66 7.81
C LYS A 594 23.42 48.07 7.61
N LYS A 595 22.11 48.27 7.82
CA LYS A 595 21.51 49.62 7.78
C LYS A 595 22.04 50.50 8.92
N GLY A 596 22.16 49.98 10.14
CA GLY A 596 22.71 50.73 11.28
C GLY A 596 24.17 51.16 11.05
N ILE A 597 25.01 50.27 10.52
CA ILE A 597 26.41 50.60 10.16
C ILE A 597 26.44 51.66 9.06
N LYS A 598 25.58 51.56 8.03
CA LYS A 598 25.54 52.55 6.94
C LYS A 598 25.11 53.93 7.45
N ASN A 599 24.10 54.01 8.31
CA ASN A 599 23.63 55.27 8.89
C ASN A 599 24.69 55.91 9.81
N ASN A 600 25.44 55.12 10.58
CA ASN A 600 26.52 55.66 11.43
C ASN A 600 27.72 56.19 10.62
N ILE A 601 28.02 55.59 9.47
CA ILE A 601 29.07 56.09 8.56
C ILE A 601 28.61 57.37 7.85
N GLU A 602 27.33 57.44 7.45
CA GLU A 602 26.76 58.66 6.84
C GLU A 602 26.68 59.82 7.85
N SER A 603 26.42 59.56 9.15
CA SER A 603 26.43 60.61 10.18
C SER A 603 27.85 61.08 10.57
N SER A 604 28.83 60.18 10.67
CA SER A 604 30.21 60.58 11.00
C SER A 604 30.84 61.44 9.90
N ASN A 605 30.54 61.14 8.63
CA ASN A 605 31.04 61.93 7.51
C ASN A 605 30.36 63.31 7.42
N ALA A 606 29.12 63.44 7.89
CA ALA A 606 28.42 64.73 7.94
C ALA A 606 28.97 65.66 9.03
N ASP A 607 29.39 65.11 10.18
CA ASP A 607 30.01 65.88 11.27
C ASP A 607 31.46 66.32 10.93
N GLU A 608 32.21 65.53 10.16
CA GLU A 608 33.52 65.95 9.62
C GLU A 608 33.39 67.12 8.63
N ASP A 609 32.40 67.11 7.75
CA ASP A 609 32.15 68.21 6.79
C ASP A 609 31.71 69.53 7.47
N ILE A 610 31.09 69.45 8.65
CA ILE A 610 30.71 70.64 9.45
C ILE A 610 31.94 71.21 10.19
N ASN A 611 32.82 70.36 10.73
CA ASN A 611 34.05 70.83 11.38
C ASN A 611 35.06 71.45 10.39
N VAL A 612 35.15 70.95 9.16
CA VAL A 612 36.02 71.55 8.12
C VAL A 612 35.54 72.94 7.69
N LYS A 613 34.23 73.24 7.77
CA LYS A 613 33.69 74.57 7.49
C LYS A 613 33.92 75.59 8.60
N ASN A 614 34.03 75.16 9.87
CA ASN A 614 34.27 76.06 11.00
C ASN A 614 35.75 76.43 11.22
N THR A 615 36.69 75.74 10.56
CA THR A 615 38.13 76.08 10.56
C THR A 615 38.57 77.00 9.40
N LYS A 616 37.61 77.58 8.65
CA LYS A 616 37.87 78.47 7.50
C LYS A 616 37.32 79.90 7.65
N ILE A 617 37.01 80.32 8.87
CA ILE A 617 36.75 81.72 9.25
C ILE A 617 37.84 82.10 10.23
#